data_AF-A0A090X9E0-F1
#
_entry.id   AF-A0A090X9E0-F1
#
_cell.length_a   1.000
_cell.length_b   1.000
_cell.length_c   1.000
_cell.angle_alpha   90.00
_cell.angle_beta   90.00
_cell.angle_gamma   90.00
#
_symmetry.space_group_name_H-M   'P 1'
#
loop_
_entity.id
_entity.type
_entity.pdbx_description
1 polymer ?
#
loop_
_entity_poly.entity_id
_entity_poly.type
_entity_poly.pdbx_seq_one_letter_code
_entity_poly.pdbx_strand_id
1 'polypeptide(L)'
;MTSARMSGFSPALDWRPLLFREPAVAQMACSLCGVLSRRAYRLPCAHTLCSECHEESARGGSTCPLDNTSFSGDAVLRLDVQDGYAGELKV
;
A
#
# COMPACT_ATOMS: atom_id res chain seq x y z
N MET A 1 13.58 -11.70 4.42
CA MET A 1 13.36 -10.76 3.30
C MET A 1 12.05 -11.14 2.63
N THR A 2 10.98 -10.40 2.92
CA THR A 2 9.64 -10.67 2.37
C THR A 2 9.48 -9.82 1.10
N SER A 3 9.42 -10.43 -0.07
CA SER A 3 9.16 -9.73 -1.33
C SER A 3 7.67 -9.44 -1.45
N ALA A 4 7.27 -8.16 -1.54
CA ALA A 4 5.89 -7.82 -1.88
C ALA A 4 5.63 -8.04 -3.38
N ARG A 5 4.43 -8.53 -3.70
CA ARG A 5 4.02 -8.96 -5.04
C ARG A 5 2.77 -8.20 -5.44
N MET A 6 2.80 -7.60 -6.63
CA MET A 6 1.64 -6.92 -7.21
C MET A 6 0.91 -7.90 -8.15
N SER A 7 -0.43 -7.88 -8.12
CA SER A 7 -1.31 -8.58 -9.06
C SER A 7 -2.47 -7.67 -9.45
N GLY A 8 -2.82 -7.59 -10.73
CA GLY A 8 -3.88 -6.72 -11.23
C GLY A 8 -4.37 -7.13 -12.62
N PHE A 9 -5.39 -6.44 -13.13
CA PHE A 9 -6.04 -6.71 -14.41
C PHE A 9 -5.75 -5.55 -15.39
N SER A 10 -4.94 -5.80 -16.41
CA SER A 10 -4.77 -4.90 -17.57
C SER A 10 -4.23 -5.69 -18.77
N PRO A 11 -4.30 -5.18 -20.01
CA PRO A 11 -3.68 -5.84 -21.16
C PRO A 11 -2.16 -6.05 -21.03
N ALA A 12 -1.49 -5.32 -20.14
CA ALA A 12 -0.07 -5.47 -19.79
C ALA A 12 0.16 -6.21 -18.46
N LEU A 13 -0.92 -6.57 -17.75
CA LEU A 13 -0.94 -7.27 -16.47
C LEU A 13 -1.76 -8.55 -16.67
N ASP A 14 -1.12 -9.53 -17.30
CA ASP A 14 -1.60 -10.87 -17.62
C ASP A 14 -1.65 -11.80 -16.39
N TRP A 15 -2.06 -11.27 -15.24
CA TRP A 15 -2.01 -11.92 -13.92
C TRP A 15 -0.61 -12.32 -13.45
N ARG A 16 0.41 -12.00 -14.25
CA ARG A 16 1.80 -12.26 -13.90
C ARG A 16 2.18 -11.43 -12.68
N PRO A 17 2.82 -12.07 -11.70
CA PRO A 17 3.39 -11.38 -10.55
C PRO A 17 4.38 -10.33 -11.01
N LEU A 18 4.11 -9.06 -10.73
CA LEU A 18 5.11 -8.02 -10.91
C LEU A 18 5.84 -7.77 -9.60
N LEU A 19 7.16 -7.62 -9.72
CA LEU A 19 8.00 -7.16 -8.63
C LEU A 19 8.14 -5.65 -8.77
N PHE A 20 8.07 -4.95 -7.64
CA PHE A 20 8.43 -3.55 -7.57
C PHE A 20 9.92 -3.39 -7.90
N ARG A 21 10.26 -2.46 -8.80
CA ARG A 21 11.66 -2.07 -9.06
C ARG A 21 12.29 -1.53 -7.77
N GLU A 22 11.63 -0.59 -7.09
CA GLU A 22 12.03 -0.12 -5.78
C GLU A 22 11.41 -0.95 -4.65
N PRO A 23 12.20 -1.70 -3.84
CA PRO A 23 11.68 -2.44 -2.70
C PRO A 23 11.07 -1.54 -1.61
N ALA A 24 11.46 -0.26 -1.59
CA ALA A 24 10.86 0.74 -0.69
C ALA A 24 9.38 0.98 -1.00
N VAL A 25 8.96 0.80 -2.27
CA VAL A 25 7.56 0.96 -2.69
C VAL A 25 6.67 -0.13 -2.13
N ALA A 26 7.20 -1.33 -1.90
CA ALA A 26 6.49 -2.40 -1.21
C ALA A 26 6.05 -2.00 0.21
N GLN A 27 6.81 -1.15 0.91
CA GLN A 27 6.49 -0.70 2.27
C GLN A 27 5.33 0.31 2.29
N MET A 28 4.94 0.83 1.13
CA MET A 28 3.82 1.74 0.95
C MET A 28 2.53 1.01 0.59
N ALA A 29 2.59 -0.30 0.35
CA ALA A 29 1.40 -1.12 0.14
C ALA A 29 0.57 -1.16 1.42
N CYS A 30 -0.76 -1.13 1.26
CA CYS A 30 -1.68 -1.27 2.37
C CYS A 30 -1.45 -2.62 3.06
N SER A 31 -1.18 -2.59 4.37
CA SER A 31 -1.00 -3.79 5.20
C SER A 31 -2.29 -4.61 5.34
N LEU A 32 -3.46 -4.00 5.10
CA LEU A 32 -4.76 -4.68 5.17
C LEU A 32 -5.15 -5.36 3.84
N CYS A 33 -5.13 -4.62 2.73
CA CYS A 33 -5.64 -5.11 1.43
C CYS A 33 -4.54 -5.36 0.38
N GLY A 34 -3.28 -5.04 0.66
CA GLY A 34 -2.15 -5.19 -0.26
C GLY A 34 -2.11 -4.15 -1.39
N VAL A 35 -3.12 -3.28 -1.51
CA VAL A 35 -3.19 -2.28 -2.57
C VAL A 35 -2.12 -1.21 -2.38
N LEU A 36 -1.41 -0.90 -3.46
CA LEU A 36 -0.54 0.26 -3.55
C LEU A 36 -1.34 1.46 -4.08
N SER A 37 -1.44 2.53 -3.31
CA SER A 37 -2.18 3.75 -3.68
C SER A 37 -1.25 4.95 -3.75
N ARG A 38 -1.52 5.93 -4.63
CA ARG A 38 -0.74 7.19 -4.70
C ARG A 38 -0.64 7.92 -3.35
N ARG A 39 -1.60 7.68 -2.46
CA ARG A 39 -1.58 8.15 -1.08
C ARG A 39 -1.80 6.96 -0.15
N ALA A 40 -0.91 6.86 0.82
CA ALA A 40 -1.00 5.90 1.92
C ALA A 40 -0.74 6.62 3.25
N TYR A 41 -1.14 6.00 4.35
CA TYR A 41 -1.08 6.57 5.69
C TYR A 41 -0.35 5.61 6.61
N ARG A 42 0.75 6.05 7.20
CA ARG A 42 1.51 5.27 8.16
C ARG A 42 1.07 5.62 9.57
N LEU A 43 0.49 4.64 10.24
CA LEU A 43 -0.05 4.76 11.58
C LEU A 43 1.07 4.71 12.64
N PRO A 44 0.79 5.13 13.89
CA PRO A 44 1.73 5.02 15.01
C PRO A 44 2.21 3.59 15.29
N CYS A 45 1.37 2.58 15.01
CA CYS A 45 1.74 1.16 15.09
C CYS A 45 2.61 0.67 13.91
N ALA A 46 3.11 1.58 13.08
CA ALA A 46 3.92 1.35 11.89
C ALA A 46 3.24 0.63 10.71
N HIS A 47 1.97 0.23 10.84
CA HIS A 47 1.17 -0.26 9.72
C HIS A 47 0.86 0.86 8.71
N THR A 48 0.88 0.51 7.42
CA THR A 48 0.53 1.42 6.33
C THR A 48 -0.86 1.07 5.80
N LEU A 49 -1.74 2.05 5.63
CA LEU A 49 -3.07 1.86 5.03
C LEU A 49 -3.20 2.68 3.73
N CYS A 50 -3.91 2.16 2.72
CA CYS A 50 -4.35 2.98 1.60
C CYS A 50 -5.44 3.96 2.06
N SER A 51 -5.75 4.97 1.25
CA SER A 51 -6.76 5.99 1.61
C SER A 51 -8.11 5.41 2.01
N GLU A 52 -8.64 4.45 1.26
CA GLU A 52 -9.94 3.84 1.55
C GLU A 52 -9.93 3.11 2.90
N CYS A 53 -8.93 2.26 3.15
CA CYS A 53 -8.82 1.54 4.41
C CYS A 53 -8.59 2.50 5.61
N HIS A 54 -7.86 3.59 5.41
CA HIS A 54 -7.64 4.60 6.43
C HIS A 54 -8.93 5.34 6.78
N GLU A 55 -9.70 5.78 5.78
CA GLU A 55 -10.98 6.46 5.97
C GLU A 55 -12.01 5.58 6.67
N GLU A 56 -12.10 4.30 6.31
CA GLU A 56 -12.98 3.35 7.02
C GLU A 56 -12.54 3.14 8.47
N SER A 57 -11.23 3.06 8.72
CA SER A 57 -10.69 2.93 10.08
C SER A 57 -10.98 4.18 10.92
N ALA A 58 -10.87 5.37 10.33
CA ALA A 58 -11.21 6.63 10.98
C ALA A 58 -12.70 6.71 11.33
N ARG A 59 -13.59 6.31 10.40
CA ARG A 59 -15.04 6.21 10.64
C ARG A 59 -15.39 5.22 11.74
N GLY A 60 -14.62 4.14 11.86
CA GLY A 60 -14.77 3.10 12.89
C GLY A 60 -14.19 3.42 14.27
N GLY A 61 -13.73 4.66 14.50
CA GLY A 61 -13.17 5.08 15.80
C GLY A 61 -11.67 5.33 15.79
N SER A 62 -11.05 5.45 14.62
CA SER A 62 -9.62 5.78 14.44
C SER A 62 -8.70 4.78 15.15
N THR A 63 -8.96 3.49 14.92
CA THR A 63 -8.13 2.39 15.40
C THR A 63 -7.58 1.61 14.20
N CYS A 64 -6.34 1.13 14.32
CA CYS A 64 -5.75 0.30 13.28
C CYS A 64 -6.56 -1.00 13.15
N PRO A 65 -6.99 -1.40 11.95
CA PRO A 65 -7.79 -2.60 11.76
C PRO A 65 -7.01 -3.91 11.96
N LEU A 66 -5.68 -3.84 12.12
CA LEU A 66 -4.81 -5.00 12.28
C LEU A 66 -4.51 -5.32 13.75
N ASP A 67 -4.36 -4.29 14.59
CA ASP A 67 -3.94 -4.44 16.00
C ASP A 67 -4.79 -3.61 17.00
N ASN A 68 -5.80 -2.88 16.52
CA ASN A 68 -6.69 -2.00 17.29
C ASN A 68 -6.00 -0.84 18.00
N THR A 69 -4.75 -0.51 17.65
CA THR A 69 -4.05 0.66 18.19
C THR A 69 -4.76 1.93 17.74
N SER A 70 -5.13 2.80 18.68
CA SER A 70 -5.73 4.09 18.36
C SER A 70 -4.71 5.02 17.71
N PHE A 71 -5.18 5.87 16.79
CA PHE A 71 -4.36 6.85 16.11
C PHE A 71 -5.04 8.22 16.09
N SER A 72 -4.24 9.27 16.29
CA SER A 72 -4.67 10.68 16.21
C SER A 72 -3.68 11.55 15.40
N GLY A 73 -2.59 10.95 14.94
CA GLY A 73 -1.55 11.59 14.13
C GLY A 73 -0.89 10.54 13.25
N ASP A 74 -1.39 10.42 12.03
CA ASP A 74 -0.88 9.55 10.97
C ASP A 74 0.03 10.34 10.02
N ALA A 75 1.09 9.70 9.53
CA ALA A 75 1.99 10.29 8.57
C ALA A 75 1.52 9.96 7.15
N VAL A 76 1.24 10.98 6.34
CA VAL A 76 0.87 10.78 4.93
C VAL A 76 2.11 10.41 4.12
N LEU A 77 2.12 9.18 3.62
CA LEU A 77 3.09 8.71 2.64
C LEU A 77 2.55 8.98 1.24
N ARG A 78 3.31 9.72 0.43
CA ARG A 78 3.01 9.96 -0.98
C ARG A 78 3.89 9.11 -1.86
N LEU A 79 3.24 8.44 -2.80
CA LEU A 79 3.88 7.66 -3.84
C LEU A 79 4.02 8.53 -5.07
N ASP A 80 5.20 9.10 -5.25
CA ASP A 80 5.59 9.79 -6.48
C ASP A 80 5.96 8.75 -7.55
N VAL A 81 4.95 8.05 -8.05
CA VAL A 81 5.12 7.12 -9.17
C VAL A 81 4.97 7.94 -10.45
N GLN A 82 6.06 8.11 -11.19
CA GLN A 82 6.00 8.57 -12.59
C GLN A 82 5.16 7.55 -13.38
N ASP A 83 4.19 8.02 -14.17
CA ASP A 83 3.33 7.14 -14.97
C ASP A 83 4.22 6.24 -15.86
N GLY A 84 4.27 4.94 -15.56
CA GLY A 84 5.10 3.94 -16.25
C GLY A 84 6.10 3.14 -15.39
N TYR A 85 6.32 3.49 -14.11
CA TYR A 85 7.38 2.87 -13.28
C TYR A 85 6.93 1.72 -12.36
N ALA A 86 5.63 1.38 -12.34
CA ALA A 86 5.06 0.55 -11.27
C ALA A 86 5.51 -0.92 -11.26
N GLY A 87 6.07 -1.45 -12.36
CA GLY A 87 6.62 -2.81 -12.37
C GLY A 87 7.44 -3.11 -13.62
N GLU A 88 8.45 -3.97 -13.48
CA GLU A 88 9.06 -4.64 -14.62
C GLU A 88 8.37 -5.98 -14.84
N LEU A 89 7.93 -6.22 -16.08
CA LEU A 89 7.63 -7.57 -16.52
C LEU A 89 8.94 -8.34 -16.58
N LYS A 90 9.17 -9.20 -15.60
CA LYS A 90 10.31 -10.12 -15.61
C LYS A 90 9.99 -11.20 -16.63
N VAL A 91 10.48 -11.04 -17.86
CA VAL A 91 10.26 -11.97 -18.98
C VAL A 91 10.91 -13.30 -18.68
#